data_AF-A0A1Q9F2D8-F1
#
_entry.id   AF-A0A1Q9F2D8-F1
#
_cell.length_a   1.000
_cell.length_b   1.000
_cell.length_c   1.000
_cell.angle_alpha   90.00
_cell.angle_beta   90.00
_cell.angle_gamma   90.00
#
_symmetry.space_group_name_H-M   'P 1'
#
loop_
_entity.id
_entity.type
_entity.pdbx_description
1 polymer ?
#
loop_
_entity_poly.entity_id
_entity_poly.type
_entity_poly.pdbx_seq_one_letter_code
_entity_poly.pdbx_strand_id
1 'polypeptide(L)'
;MWSWLAAVISLGLPEALLKVYSYGARENISGTLLDLGLAGSRLKISWGFHLNQGSALGFWMPSFQSAIGPVGSKLLISLGVLTSGFFVAWASRQVTHRSARLGLIFLVVGGFGNVADRLSVGGVIDYWLLSMSGILNTSFFWNLSDLYIDFAVILLCWAMWHGEFSHLEGQGWEGRVGWRKPIVFGISNAMVFVSLREALRSQDLLPRSLLAHSATWATLVEVAIITLQAWRGVPSHFNTSTMEDASLYVVKLISVGILGVVCFLAALAVHVRPTSTATKAVALQHGFLQLCVSVMVAATQVMQGHFFKESLPNEDALCHWATGGVSGSPCYEVRGRAVIKLAHFLPLHVTEVLLMLEWMLSIVPQAPVAIPKENVLRLAAGCCWLMSLLGIFQVLRGEPLILGVEILRHWEGLALITSMAALAMTFFWALLQPGLCCSEQESSGLRSLPHAKENGSSRVL
;
A
#
# COMPACT_ATOMS: atom_id res chain seq x y z
N MET A 1 13.38 13.18 -29.06
CA MET A 1 12.59 12.02 -29.55
C MET A 1 13.49 10.86 -29.99
N TRP A 2 14.49 11.07 -30.84
CA TRP A 2 15.38 9.99 -31.31
C TRP A 2 16.18 9.25 -30.22
N SER A 3 16.67 9.96 -29.20
CA SER A 3 17.37 9.33 -28.06
C SER A 3 16.46 8.43 -27.21
N TRP A 4 15.17 8.73 -27.15
CA TRP A 4 14.17 7.92 -26.45
C TRP A 4 13.90 6.62 -27.18
N LEU A 5 13.68 6.70 -28.49
CA LEU A 5 13.42 5.52 -29.32
C LEU A 5 14.62 4.57 -29.29
N ALA A 6 15.84 5.12 -29.38
CA ALA A 6 17.07 4.33 -29.27
C ALA A 6 17.17 3.60 -27.92
N ALA A 7 16.86 4.26 -26.80
CA ALA A 7 16.89 3.66 -25.47
C ALA A 7 15.83 2.56 -25.30
N VAL A 8 14.61 2.80 -25.80
CA VAL A 8 13.52 1.81 -25.79
C VAL A 8 13.92 0.57 -26.58
N ILE A 9 14.49 0.75 -27.78
CA ILE A 9 14.96 -0.38 -28.62
C ILE A 9 16.12 -1.11 -27.95
N SER A 10 17.10 -0.38 -27.39
CA SER A 10 18.29 -1.00 -26.80
C SER A 10 17.99 -1.81 -25.53
N LEU A 11 16.95 -1.42 -24.77
CA LEU A 11 16.48 -2.18 -23.60
C LEU A 11 15.48 -3.27 -23.98
N GLY A 12 14.63 -3.03 -24.97
CA GLY A 12 13.61 -3.99 -25.41
C GLY A 12 14.18 -5.19 -26.17
N LEU A 13 15.24 -5.00 -26.95
CA LEU A 13 15.83 -6.07 -27.76
C LEU A 13 16.42 -7.23 -26.91
N PRO A 14 17.26 -6.99 -25.89
CA PRO A 14 17.74 -8.05 -25.01
C PRO A 14 16.59 -8.83 -24.36
N GLU A 15 15.55 -8.13 -23.90
CA GLU A 15 14.40 -8.78 -23.30
C GLU A 15 13.65 -9.69 -24.29
N ALA A 16 13.35 -9.19 -25.49
CA ALA A 16 12.71 -9.98 -26.52
C ALA A 16 13.52 -11.25 -26.86
N LEU A 17 14.86 -11.14 -26.94
CA LEU A 17 15.73 -12.28 -27.20
C LEU A 17 15.72 -13.31 -26.06
N LEU A 18 15.77 -12.87 -24.79
CA LEU A 18 15.71 -13.76 -23.63
C LEU A 18 14.38 -14.51 -23.56
N LYS A 19 13.27 -13.84 -23.87
CA LYS A 19 11.94 -14.47 -23.94
C LYS A 19 11.82 -15.50 -25.06
N VAL A 20 12.29 -15.16 -26.26
CA VAL A 20 12.30 -16.10 -27.39
C VAL A 20 13.15 -17.33 -27.07
N TYR A 21 14.33 -17.12 -26.47
CA TYR A 21 15.21 -18.20 -26.04
C TYR A 21 14.55 -19.08 -24.98
N SER A 22 13.99 -18.49 -23.93
CA SER A 22 13.30 -19.24 -22.86
C SER A 22 12.10 -20.03 -23.41
N TYR A 23 11.27 -19.41 -24.26
CA TYR A 23 10.11 -20.05 -24.87
C TYR A 23 10.50 -21.22 -25.79
N GLY A 24 11.54 -21.03 -26.62
CA GLY A 24 12.05 -22.08 -27.51
C GLY A 24 12.67 -23.26 -26.76
N ALA A 25 13.14 -23.03 -25.55
CA ALA A 25 13.83 -24.03 -24.74
C ALA A 25 13.02 -24.49 -23.52
N ARG A 26 11.70 -24.29 -23.54
CA ARG A 26 10.75 -24.64 -22.47
C ARG A 26 10.78 -26.10 -22.00
N GLU A 27 11.26 -27.01 -22.84
CA GLU A 27 11.34 -28.44 -22.52
C GLU A 27 12.68 -28.86 -21.88
N ASN A 28 13.72 -28.01 -21.93
CA ASN A 28 15.10 -28.45 -21.70
C ASN A 28 15.99 -27.50 -20.87
N ILE A 29 15.49 -26.39 -20.30
CA ILE A 29 16.32 -25.54 -19.44
C ILE A 29 15.95 -25.62 -17.97
N SER A 30 16.85 -26.25 -17.23
CA SER A 30 17.11 -25.93 -15.82
C SER A 30 18.62 -25.75 -15.64
N GLY A 31 19.07 -24.50 -15.52
CA GLY A 31 20.48 -24.18 -15.28
C GLY A 31 20.61 -23.36 -14.01
N THR A 32 21.56 -23.67 -13.14
CA THR A 32 21.82 -22.81 -11.96
C THR A 32 22.76 -21.68 -12.38
N LEU A 33 22.32 -20.43 -12.24
CA LEU A 33 23.11 -19.24 -12.56
C LEU A 33 23.93 -18.79 -11.36
N LEU A 34 23.33 -18.82 -10.17
CA LEU A 34 23.95 -18.42 -8.91
C LEU A 34 23.45 -19.34 -7.80
N ASP A 35 24.35 -19.75 -6.91
CA ASP A 35 24.02 -20.56 -5.74
C ASP A 35 24.89 -20.13 -4.56
N LEU A 36 24.29 -19.39 -3.63
CA LEU A 36 24.96 -18.81 -2.47
C LEU A 36 24.37 -19.43 -1.19
N GLY A 37 25.21 -20.13 -0.42
CA GLY A 37 24.86 -20.60 0.92
C GLY A 37 25.44 -19.66 1.99
N LEU A 38 24.59 -19.12 2.86
CA LEU A 38 24.99 -18.22 3.97
C LEU A 38 24.20 -18.57 5.23
N ALA A 39 24.91 -18.99 6.29
CA ALA A 39 24.37 -19.18 7.64
C ALA A 39 23.06 -20.00 7.71
N GLY A 40 23.02 -21.16 7.05
CA GLY A 40 21.82 -22.03 7.02
C GLY A 40 20.72 -21.58 6.05
N SER A 41 20.90 -20.43 5.39
CA SER A 41 20.08 -20.01 4.26
C SER A 41 20.79 -20.31 2.93
N ARG A 42 20.01 -20.56 1.89
CA ARG A 42 20.53 -20.77 0.53
C ARG A 42 19.71 -19.95 -0.45
N LEU A 43 20.40 -19.08 -1.18
CA LEU A 43 19.86 -18.26 -2.24
C LEU A 43 20.34 -18.82 -3.57
N LYS A 44 19.40 -19.30 -4.38
CA LYS A 44 19.69 -19.91 -5.67
C LYS A 44 18.94 -19.17 -6.77
N ILE A 45 19.65 -18.68 -7.77
CA ILE A 45 19.07 -18.14 -9.01
C ILE A 45 19.29 -19.18 -10.10
N SER A 46 18.21 -19.61 -10.73
CA SER A 46 18.24 -20.57 -11.83
C SER A 46 17.55 -19.99 -13.06
N TRP A 47 17.98 -20.43 -14.24
CA TRP A 47 17.21 -20.26 -15.46
C TRP A 47 16.11 -21.32 -15.52
N GLY A 48 14.92 -20.92 -15.94
CA GLY A 48 13.79 -21.80 -16.20
C GLY A 48 12.84 -21.24 -17.23
N PHE A 49 11.67 -21.86 -17.35
CA PHE A 49 10.54 -21.36 -18.11
C PHE A 49 9.28 -21.50 -17.27
N HIS A 50 8.56 -20.39 -17.10
CA HIS A 50 7.24 -20.38 -16.48
C HIS A 50 6.34 -19.43 -17.26
N LEU A 51 5.13 -19.89 -17.60
CA LEU A 51 4.14 -19.07 -18.27
C LEU A 51 3.13 -18.55 -17.25
N ASN A 52 3.24 -17.27 -16.91
CA ASN A 52 2.42 -16.63 -15.90
C ASN A 52 1.17 -15.99 -16.53
N GLN A 53 -0.01 -16.54 -16.20
CA GLN A 53 -1.29 -16.01 -16.69
C GLN A 53 -1.84 -14.84 -15.85
N GLY A 54 -1.19 -14.51 -14.74
CA GLY A 54 -1.62 -13.48 -13.79
C GLY A 54 -0.82 -12.19 -13.89
N SER A 55 -0.83 -11.45 -12.78
CA SER A 55 0.11 -10.37 -12.51
C SER A 55 1.03 -10.78 -11.35
N ALA A 56 2.06 -9.98 -11.06
CA ALA A 56 2.91 -10.18 -9.88
C ALA A 56 2.11 -10.23 -8.55
N LEU A 57 0.90 -9.64 -8.51
CA LEU A 57 -0.01 -9.75 -7.36
C LEU A 57 -0.57 -11.15 -7.14
N GLY A 58 -0.52 -12.03 -8.15
CA GLY A 58 -0.95 -13.42 -8.04
C GLY A 58 -0.18 -14.21 -6.99
N PHE A 59 1.10 -13.86 -6.78
CA PHE A 59 1.92 -14.40 -5.68
C PHE A 59 1.33 -14.10 -4.30
N TRP A 60 0.82 -12.88 -4.10
CA TRP A 60 0.22 -12.46 -2.83
C TRP A 60 -1.25 -12.83 -2.69
N MET A 61 -1.96 -13.02 -3.80
CA MET A 61 -3.40 -13.28 -3.82
C MET A 61 -3.78 -14.38 -4.85
N PRO A 62 -3.55 -15.66 -4.55
CA PRO A 62 -3.88 -16.76 -5.46
C PRO A 62 -5.36 -16.82 -5.87
N SER A 63 -6.25 -16.39 -4.96
CA SER A 63 -7.69 -16.27 -5.22
C SER A 63 -8.04 -15.14 -6.19
N PHE A 64 -7.22 -14.09 -6.25
CA PHE A 64 -7.40 -13.02 -7.24
C PHE A 64 -7.18 -13.58 -8.63
N GLN A 65 -6.08 -14.28 -8.86
CA GLN A 65 -5.71 -14.84 -10.18
C GLN A 65 -6.77 -15.81 -10.74
N SER A 66 -7.35 -16.65 -9.88
CA SER A 66 -8.46 -17.54 -10.28
C SER A 66 -9.76 -16.78 -10.55
N ALA A 67 -10.03 -15.68 -9.85
CA ALA A 67 -11.25 -14.89 -10.03
C ALA A 67 -11.28 -14.07 -11.32
N ILE A 68 -10.13 -13.60 -11.82
CA ILE A 68 -10.10 -12.72 -13.00
C ILE A 68 -10.22 -13.48 -14.33
N GLY A 69 -9.77 -14.74 -14.38
CA GLY A 69 -9.87 -15.58 -15.57
C GLY A 69 -9.34 -14.93 -16.87
N PRO A 70 -9.86 -15.32 -18.06
CA PRO A 70 -9.47 -14.74 -19.34
C PRO A 70 -9.79 -13.24 -19.47
N VAL A 71 -10.79 -12.75 -18.74
CA VAL A 71 -11.18 -11.34 -18.71
C VAL A 71 -10.09 -10.49 -18.03
N GLY A 72 -9.47 -11.02 -16.97
CA GLY A 72 -8.37 -10.37 -16.28
C GLY A 72 -7.14 -10.18 -17.13
N SER A 73 -6.77 -11.18 -17.94
CA SER A 73 -5.66 -11.03 -18.88
C SER A 73 -5.90 -9.88 -19.85
N LYS A 74 -7.13 -9.76 -20.39
CA LYS A 74 -7.51 -8.62 -21.26
C LYS A 74 -7.46 -7.29 -20.52
N LEU A 75 -7.96 -7.23 -19.27
CA LEU A 75 -7.89 -6.02 -18.44
C LEU A 75 -6.43 -5.61 -18.16
N LEU A 76 -5.54 -6.56 -17.87
CA LEU A 76 -4.12 -6.29 -17.65
C LEU A 76 -3.43 -5.78 -18.92
N ILE A 77 -3.78 -6.33 -20.09
CA ILE A 77 -3.31 -5.81 -21.39
C ILE A 77 -3.80 -4.37 -21.58
N SER A 78 -5.10 -4.12 -21.43
CA SER A 78 -5.67 -2.78 -21.58
C SER A 78 -5.04 -1.78 -20.61
N LEU A 79 -4.87 -2.17 -19.35
CA LEU A 79 -4.23 -1.34 -18.34
C LEU A 79 -2.78 -1.04 -18.72
N GLY A 80 -2.00 -2.06 -19.10
CA GLY A 80 -0.61 -1.91 -19.52
C GLY A 80 -0.43 -1.00 -20.73
N VAL A 81 -1.30 -1.11 -21.74
CA VAL A 81 -1.28 -0.24 -22.92
C VAL A 81 -1.66 1.19 -22.54
N LEU A 82 -2.72 1.38 -21.74
CA LEU A 82 -3.18 2.70 -21.33
C LEU A 82 -2.17 3.41 -20.44
N THR A 83 -1.57 2.71 -19.46
CA THR A 83 -0.54 3.29 -18.58
C THR A 83 0.71 3.61 -19.37
N SER A 84 1.18 2.72 -20.25
CA SER A 84 2.35 2.98 -21.09
C SER A 84 2.11 4.16 -22.04
N GLY A 85 0.95 4.20 -22.71
CA GLY A 85 0.57 5.32 -23.59
C GLY A 85 0.46 6.64 -22.84
N PHE A 86 -0.14 6.63 -21.64
CA PHE A 86 -0.19 7.79 -20.74
C PHE A 86 1.22 8.28 -20.39
N PHE A 87 2.10 7.39 -19.93
CA PHE A 87 3.45 7.76 -19.52
C PHE A 87 4.32 8.22 -20.69
N VAL A 88 4.17 7.65 -21.88
CA VAL A 88 4.84 8.16 -23.10
C VAL A 88 4.33 9.56 -23.45
N ALA A 89 3.01 9.77 -23.47
CA ALA A 89 2.43 11.08 -23.76
C ALA A 89 2.87 12.14 -22.74
N TRP A 90 2.86 11.77 -21.46
CA TRP A 90 3.29 12.61 -20.36
C TRP A 90 4.80 12.92 -20.45
N ALA A 91 5.64 11.91 -20.65
CA ALA A 91 7.09 12.05 -20.80
C ALA A 91 7.48 12.92 -22.01
N SER A 92 6.71 12.82 -23.10
CA SER A 92 6.93 13.59 -24.32
C SER A 92 6.69 15.08 -24.13
N ARG A 93 5.90 15.46 -23.11
CA ARG A 93 5.53 16.85 -22.86
C ARG A 93 6.59 17.59 -22.05
N GLN A 94 7.02 17.13 -20.87
CA GLN A 94 7.85 18.00 -19.99
C GLN A 94 8.76 17.32 -18.94
N VAL A 95 9.33 16.12 -19.17
CA VAL A 95 10.25 15.53 -18.16
C VAL A 95 11.68 16.01 -18.39
N THR A 96 12.07 17.11 -17.75
CA THR A 96 13.42 17.69 -17.80
C THR A 96 14.46 16.86 -17.04
N HIS A 97 14.04 16.18 -15.97
CA HIS A 97 14.96 15.48 -15.08
C HIS A 97 15.33 14.07 -15.54
N ARG A 98 16.61 13.72 -15.35
CA ARG A 98 17.18 12.46 -15.88
C ARG A 98 16.61 11.23 -15.20
N SER A 99 16.37 11.27 -13.89
CA SER A 99 15.95 10.08 -13.14
C SER A 99 14.48 9.73 -13.42
N ALA A 100 13.57 10.70 -13.42
CA ALA A 100 12.19 10.52 -13.88
C ALA A 100 12.12 10.03 -15.33
N ARG A 101 12.96 10.59 -16.21
CA ARG A 101 13.05 10.17 -17.62
C ARG A 101 13.46 8.70 -17.77
N LEU A 102 14.52 8.30 -17.07
CA LEU A 102 14.98 6.91 -17.07
C LEU A 102 13.93 5.97 -16.46
N GLY A 103 13.31 6.37 -15.35
CA GLY A 103 12.23 5.61 -14.73
C GLY A 103 11.07 5.35 -15.71
N LEU A 104 10.64 6.37 -16.46
CA LEU A 104 9.61 6.21 -17.49
C LEU A 104 10.03 5.30 -18.64
N ILE A 105 11.29 5.39 -19.10
CA ILE A 105 11.80 4.51 -20.16
C ILE A 105 11.70 3.06 -19.69
N PHE A 106 12.19 2.76 -18.48
CA PHE A 106 12.10 1.42 -17.91
C PHE A 106 10.66 0.96 -17.73
N LEU A 107 9.76 1.83 -17.25
CA LEU A 107 8.35 1.51 -17.07
C LEU A 107 7.66 1.14 -18.39
N VAL A 108 7.93 1.92 -19.44
CA VAL A 108 7.38 1.71 -20.77
C VAL A 108 7.95 0.45 -21.39
N VAL A 109 9.27 0.23 -21.34
CA VAL A 109 9.90 -0.96 -21.90
C VAL A 109 9.41 -2.23 -21.20
N GLY A 110 9.41 -2.26 -19.86
CA GLY A 110 8.92 -3.40 -19.10
C GLY A 110 7.41 -3.63 -19.27
N GLY A 111 6.61 -2.55 -19.25
CA GLY A 111 5.18 -2.61 -19.52
C GLY A 111 4.86 -3.21 -20.90
N PHE A 112 5.51 -2.71 -21.95
CA PHE A 112 5.34 -3.23 -23.32
C PHE A 112 5.86 -4.66 -23.48
N GLY A 113 7.00 -5.01 -22.86
CA GLY A 113 7.54 -6.36 -22.89
C GLY A 113 6.55 -7.39 -22.34
N ASN A 114 5.87 -7.05 -21.23
CA ASN A 114 4.86 -7.89 -20.61
C ASN A 114 3.50 -7.89 -21.36
N VAL A 115 3.17 -6.81 -22.08
CA VAL A 115 1.99 -6.77 -22.97
C VAL A 115 2.22 -7.62 -24.22
N ALA A 116 3.42 -7.56 -24.81
CA ALA A 116 3.77 -8.31 -26.01
C ALA A 116 3.66 -9.83 -25.80
N ASP A 117 4.09 -10.35 -24.66
CA ASP A 117 3.92 -11.77 -24.33
C ASP A 117 2.45 -12.16 -24.23
N ARG A 118 1.65 -11.36 -23.51
CA ARG A 118 0.22 -11.67 -23.33
C ARG A 118 -0.52 -11.69 -24.66
N LEU A 119 -0.13 -10.83 -25.61
CA LEU A 119 -0.66 -10.82 -26.97
C LEU A 119 -0.17 -11.99 -27.82
N SER A 120 1.07 -12.45 -27.64
CA SER A 120 1.70 -13.46 -28.50
C SER A 120 1.49 -14.90 -28.01
N VAL A 121 1.61 -15.15 -26.70
CA VAL A 121 1.58 -16.50 -26.11
C VAL A 121 0.51 -16.67 -25.03
N GLY A 122 -0.31 -15.65 -24.77
CA GLY A 122 -1.46 -15.73 -23.84
C GLY A 122 -1.12 -15.64 -22.35
N GLY A 123 0.14 -15.35 -22.01
CA GLY A 123 0.65 -15.15 -20.65
C GLY A 123 1.97 -14.37 -20.69
N VAL A 124 2.64 -14.21 -19.56
CA VAL A 124 3.98 -13.61 -19.46
C VAL A 124 5.02 -14.72 -19.35
N ILE A 125 6.11 -14.62 -20.11
CA ILE A 125 7.20 -15.60 -20.07
C ILE A 125 8.18 -15.18 -18.99
N ASP A 126 8.22 -15.93 -17.90
CA ASP A 126 9.18 -15.76 -16.81
C ASP A 126 10.29 -16.80 -16.92
N TYR A 127 11.54 -16.37 -16.74
CA TYR A 127 12.70 -17.22 -17.05
C TYR A 127 13.82 -17.21 -16.01
N TRP A 128 13.74 -16.33 -15.00
CA TRP A 128 14.58 -16.42 -13.81
C TRP A 128 13.77 -16.94 -12.64
N LEU A 129 14.35 -17.90 -11.92
CA LEU A 129 13.79 -18.49 -10.70
C LEU A 129 14.72 -18.18 -9.53
N LEU A 130 14.22 -17.46 -8.54
CA LEU A 130 14.86 -17.27 -7.24
C LEU A 130 14.26 -18.30 -6.32
N SER A 131 15.11 -19.11 -5.72
CA SER A 131 14.75 -20.00 -4.64
C SER A 131 15.52 -19.55 -3.40
N MET A 132 14.79 -19.15 -2.36
CA MET A 132 15.35 -18.80 -1.06
C MET A 132 14.88 -19.83 -0.05
N SER A 133 15.77 -20.74 0.35
CA SER A 133 15.53 -21.68 1.45
C SER A 133 16.20 -21.18 2.74
N GLY A 134 15.61 -21.48 3.90
CA GLY A 134 16.06 -21.02 5.21
C GLY A 134 15.15 -19.91 5.76
N ILE A 135 15.34 -18.66 5.33
CA ILE A 135 14.64 -17.50 5.91
C ILE A 135 13.16 -17.42 5.48
N LEU A 136 12.90 -17.46 4.17
CA LEU A 136 11.55 -17.25 3.61
C LEU A 136 10.95 -18.50 2.96
N ASN A 137 11.73 -19.58 2.84
CA ASN A 137 11.42 -20.83 2.13
C ASN A 137 10.47 -20.66 0.93
N THR A 138 10.80 -19.71 0.07
CA THR A 138 9.94 -19.25 -1.03
C THR A 138 10.70 -19.28 -2.34
N SER A 139 9.97 -19.49 -3.42
CA SER A 139 10.50 -19.31 -4.76
C SER A 139 9.54 -18.49 -5.61
N PHE A 140 10.08 -17.70 -6.52
CA PHE A 140 9.28 -16.97 -7.49
C PHE A 140 10.02 -16.83 -8.81
N PHE A 141 9.24 -16.78 -9.88
CA PHE A 141 9.70 -16.55 -11.23
C PHE A 141 9.54 -15.06 -11.60
N TRP A 142 10.47 -14.52 -12.37
CA TRP A 142 10.36 -13.20 -13.00
C TRP A 142 11.14 -13.14 -14.31
N ASN A 143 11.01 -12.03 -15.02
CA ASN A 143 11.77 -11.70 -16.23
C ASN A 143 12.40 -10.31 -16.14
N LEU A 144 13.13 -9.90 -17.19
CA LEU A 144 13.77 -8.59 -17.25
C LEU A 144 12.78 -7.43 -17.37
N SER A 145 11.59 -7.63 -17.96
CA SER A 145 10.51 -6.65 -17.98
C SER A 145 10.03 -6.30 -16.57
N ASP A 146 9.90 -7.29 -15.69
CA ASP A 146 9.53 -7.07 -14.29
C ASP A 146 10.62 -6.26 -13.56
N LEU A 147 11.89 -6.63 -13.78
CA LEU A 147 13.03 -5.89 -13.22
C LEU A 147 13.09 -4.44 -13.72
N TYR A 148 12.75 -4.19 -14.99
CA TYR A 148 12.62 -2.83 -15.51
C TYR A 148 11.48 -2.07 -14.82
N ILE A 149 10.33 -2.69 -14.60
CA ILE A 149 9.23 -2.06 -13.86
C ILE A 149 9.66 -1.73 -12.42
N ASP A 150 10.39 -2.62 -11.75
CA ASP A 150 10.89 -2.39 -10.39
C ASP A 150 11.88 -1.22 -10.33
N PHE A 151 12.87 -1.20 -11.24
CA PHE A 151 13.79 -0.07 -11.37
C PHE A 151 13.07 1.24 -11.71
N ALA A 152 12.04 1.17 -12.54
CA ALA A 152 11.23 2.33 -12.86
C ALA A 152 10.55 2.90 -11.62
N VAL A 153 9.92 2.05 -10.81
CA VAL A 153 9.27 2.46 -9.55
C VAL A 153 10.30 3.09 -8.62
N ILE A 154 11.48 2.49 -8.46
CA ILE A 154 12.55 3.04 -7.60
C ILE A 154 12.99 4.43 -8.11
N LEU A 155 13.26 4.57 -9.40
CA LEU A 155 13.71 5.84 -9.99
C LEU A 155 12.63 6.92 -9.94
N LEU A 156 11.36 6.56 -10.14
CA LEU A 156 10.24 7.49 -10.03
C LEU A 156 10.04 7.92 -8.57
N CYS A 157 10.09 7.01 -7.61
CA CYS A 157 10.07 7.33 -6.18
C CYS A 157 11.24 8.22 -5.78
N TRP A 158 12.45 7.93 -6.29
CA TRP A 158 13.63 8.76 -6.08
C TRP A 158 13.45 10.17 -6.63
N ALA A 159 12.97 10.29 -7.87
CA ALA A 159 12.66 11.56 -8.51
C ALA A 159 11.59 12.34 -7.71
N MET A 160 10.57 11.65 -7.19
CA MET A 160 9.52 12.23 -6.34
C MET A 160 10.11 12.77 -5.04
N TRP A 161 10.95 11.97 -4.36
CA TRP A 161 11.61 12.35 -3.12
C TRP A 161 12.47 13.61 -3.27
N HIS A 162 13.18 13.75 -4.39
CA HIS A 162 14.05 14.89 -4.66
C HIS A 162 13.30 16.09 -5.29
N GLY A 163 11.97 16.04 -5.37
CA GLY A 163 11.18 17.14 -5.90
C GLY A 163 11.40 17.40 -7.39
N GLU A 164 11.90 16.42 -8.15
CA GLU A 164 12.16 16.56 -9.60
C GLU A 164 10.86 16.73 -10.41
N PHE A 165 9.69 16.50 -9.80
CA PHE A 165 8.38 16.77 -10.40
C PHE A 165 7.86 18.20 -10.14
N SER A 166 8.59 19.02 -9.38
CA SER A 166 8.13 20.36 -8.96
C SER A 166 7.98 21.38 -10.10
N HIS A 167 8.50 21.09 -11.28
CA HIS A 167 8.47 22.00 -12.45
C HIS A 167 7.42 21.65 -13.49
N LEU A 168 6.60 20.63 -13.28
CA LEU A 168 5.55 20.25 -14.22
C LEU A 168 4.41 21.28 -14.14
N GLU A 169 4.24 22.06 -15.21
CA GLU A 169 3.06 22.92 -15.44
C GLU A 169 2.78 24.00 -14.37
N GLY A 170 3.82 24.51 -13.70
CA GLY A 170 3.67 25.57 -12.68
C GLY A 170 3.09 25.06 -11.35
N GLN A 171 2.94 23.76 -11.19
CA GLN A 171 2.44 23.13 -9.97
C GLN A 171 3.51 22.29 -9.30
N GLY A 172 3.89 22.69 -8.10
CA GLY A 172 4.91 22.00 -7.31
C GLY A 172 4.49 20.59 -6.86
N TRP A 173 5.48 19.81 -6.42
CA TRP A 173 5.25 18.57 -5.66
C TRP A 173 4.48 18.86 -4.36
N GLU A 174 4.92 19.92 -3.67
CA GLU A 174 4.27 20.52 -2.52
C GLU A 174 3.24 21.56 -2.96
N GLY A 175 2.30 21.91 -2.09
CA GLY A 175 1.28 22.90 -2.43
C GLY A 175 -0.14 22.53 -2.05
N ARG A 176 -1.02 23.53 -2.13
CA ARG A 176 -2.47 23.31 -2.09
C ARG A 176 -2.96 22.45 -3.26
N VAL A 177 -2.25 22.49 -4.37
CA VAL A 177 -2.59 21.84 -5.65
C VAL A 177 -1.57 20.78 -6.07
N GLY A 178 -0.57 20.51 -5.23
CA GLY A 178 0.56 19.66 -5.59
C GLY A 178 0.23 18.16 -5.75
N TRP A 179 1.03 17.50 -6.59
CA TRP A 179 0.88 16.08 -6.98
C TRP A 179 1.08 15.08 -5.83
N ARG A 180 1.70 15.50 -4.73
CA ARG A 180 1.82 14.68 -3.53
C ARG A 180 0.45 14.24 -3.00
N LYS A 181 -0.58 15.10 -3.07
CA LYS A 181 -1.91 14.83 -2.51
C LYS A 181 -2.59 13.60 -3.11
N PRO A 182 -2.80 13.50 -4.45
CA PRO A 182 -3.36 12.30 -5.06
C PRO A 182 -2.67 11.01 -4.63
N ILE A 183 -1.34 11.03 -4.52
CA ILE A 183 -0.52 9.86 -4.22
C ILE A 183 -0.72 9.40 -2.77
N VAL A 184 -0.62 10.32 -1.80
CA VAL A 184 -0.81 9.95 -0.39
C VAL A 184 -2.24 9.51 -0.10
N PHE A 185 -3.25 10.11 -0.76
CA PHE A 185 -4.64 9.65 -0.67
C PHE A 185 -4.81 8.26 -1.28
N GLY A 186 -4.18 8.00 -2.44
CA GLY A 186 -4.18 6.68 -3.06
C GLY A 186 -3.57 5.59 -2.15
N ILE A 187 -2.40 5.86 -1.56
CA ILE A 187 -1.74 4.94 -0.62
C ILE A 187 -2.60 4.72 0.62
N SER A 188 -3.12 5.78 1.24
CA SER A 188 -3.98 5.66 2.42
C SER A 188 -5.23 4.84 2.13
N ASN A 189 -5.89 5.06 0.99
CA ASN A 189 -7.05 4.28 0.59
C ASN A 189 -6.71 2.81 0.33
N ALA A 190 -5.54 2.51 -0.25
CA ALA A 190 -5.07 1.14 -0.42
C ALA A 190 -4.89 0.41 0.94
N MET A 191 -4.34 1.10 1.94
CA MET A 191 -4.17 0.54 3.28
C MET A 191 -5.51 0.34 4.01
N VAL A 192 -6.49 1.25 3.82
CA VAL A 192 -7.87 1.05 4.28
C VAL A 192 -8.49 -0.18 3.62
N PHE A 193 -8.23 -0.46 2.34
CA PHE A 193 -8.73 -1.69 1.70
C PHE A 193 -8.17 -2.97 2.29
N VAL A 194 -6.88 -3.00 2.62
CA VAL A 194 -6.27 -4.16 3.30
C VAL A 194 -6.97 -4.39 4.64
N SER A 195 -7.16 -3.32 5.41
CA SER A 195 -7.83 -3.35 6.71
C SER A 195 -9.29 -3.82 6.59
N LEU A 196 -10.03 -3.27 5.63
CA LEU A 196 -11.43 -3.60 5.37
C LEU A 196 -11.58 -5.04 4.87
N ARG A 197 -10.66 -5.52 4.04
CA ARG A 197 -10.64 -6.92 3.60
C ARG A 197 -10.51 -7.87 4.80
N GLU A 198 -9.59 -7.61 5.73
CA GLU A 198 -9.43 -8.44 6.92
C GLU A 198 -10.68 -8.41 7.81
N ALA A 199 -11.28 -7.22 8.01
CA ALA A 199 -12.54 -7.09 8.74
C ALA A 199 -13.67 -7.87 8.07
N LEU A 200 -13.96 -7.60 6.78
CA LEU A 200 -15.06 -8.23 6.05
C LEU A 200 -14.88 -9.75 5.93
N ARG A 201 -13.65 -10.25 5.74
CA ARG A 201 -13.36 -11.69 5.68
C ARG A 201 -13.69 -12.39 7.00
N SER A 202 -13.54 -11.69 8.12
CA SER A 202 -13.94 -12.25 9.42
C SER A 202 -15.46 -12.32 9.58
N GLN A 203 -16.25 -11.46 8.94
CA GLN A 203 -17.65 -11.26 9.30
C GLN A 203 -18.65 -11.95 8.37
N ASP A 204 -19.57 -12.73 8.91
CA ASP A 204 -20.70 -13.31 8.14
C ASP A 204 -21.98 -12.46 8.18
N LEU A 205 -22.02 -11.45 9.06
CA LEU A 205 -23.20 -10.58 9.23
C LEU A 205 -23.36 -9.54 8.12
N LEU A 206 -22.28 -9.26 7.38
CA LEU A 206 -22.22 -8.15 6.45
C LEU A 206 -22.34 -8.64 5.00
N PRO A 207 -23.03 -7.89 4.12
CA PRO A 207 -23.00 -8.15 2.68
C PRO A 207 -21.63 -7.77 2.10
N ARG A 208 -20.63 -8.66 2.28
CA ARG A 208 -19.20 -8.41 1.99
C ARG A 208 -18.98 -7.78 0.61
N SER A 209 -19.63 -8.33 -0.41
CA SER A 209 -19.52 -7.85 -1.78
C SER A 209 -20.01 -6.40 -1.90
N LEU A 210 -21.20 -6.09 -1.39
CA LEU A 210 -21.77 -4.74 -1.48
C LEU A 210 -20.87 -3.71 -0.79
N LEU A 211 -20.40 -4.02 0.42
CA LEU A 211 -19.53 -3.11 1.19
C LEU A 211 -18.17 -2.91 0.53
N ALA A 212 -17.56 -3.99 0.03
CA ALA A 212 -16.29 -3.90 -0.69
C ALA A 212 -16.42 -3.03 -1.95
N HIS A 213 -17.43 -3.27 -2.80
CA HIS A 213 -17.66 -2.45 -4.00
C HIS A 213 -17.98 -1.00 -3.66
N SER A 214 -18.77 -0.76 -2.60
CA SER A 214 -19.10 0.60 -2.14
C SER A 214 -17.84 1.36 -1.72
N ALA A 215 -16.97 0.73 -0.92
CA ALA A 215 -15.69 1.32 -0.55
C ALA A 215 -14.79 1.56 -1.77
N THR A 216 -14.69 0.60 -2.70
CA THR A 216 -13.90 0.72 -3.94
C THR A 216 -14.35 1.91 -4.79
N TRP A 217 -15.64 2.03 -5.07
CA TRP A 217 -16.16 3.15 -5.86
C TRP A 217 -16.01 4.48 -5.14
N ALA A 218 -16.27 4.52 -3.83
CA ALA A 218 -16.10 5.72 -3.03
C ALA A 218 -14.66 6.27 -3.11
N THR A 219 -13.65 5.42 -2.82
CA THR A 219 -12.25 5.87 -2.86
C THR A 219 -11.78 6.19 -4.28
N LEU A 220 -12.25 5.45 -5.29
CA LEU A 220 -11.86 5.68 -6.68
C LEU A 220 -12.34 7.06 -7.13
N VAL A 221 -13.60 7.41 -6.84
CA VAL A 221 -14.17 8.72 -7.16
C VAL A 221 -13.44 9.82 -6.40
N GLU A 222 -13.16 9.63 -5.11
CA GLU A 222 -12.42 10.60 -4.31
C GLU A 222 -11.02 10.88 -4.91
N VAL A 223 -10.23 9.84 -5.15
CA VAL A 223 -8.86 9.97 -5.67
C VAL A 223 -8.89 10.53 -7.09
N ALA A 224 -9.84 10.12 -7.94
CA ALA A 224 -10.00 10.68 -9.28
C ALA A 224 -10.30 12.19 -9.23
N ILE A 225 -11.18 12.65 -8.34
CA ILE A 225 -11.49 14.08 -8.19
C ILE A 225 -10.28 14.86 -7.67
N ILE A 226 -9.56 14.32 -6.67
CA ILE A 226 -8.34 14.95 -6.15
C ILE A 226 -7.28 15.07 -7.25
N THR A 227 -7.15 14.02 -8.07
CA THR A 227 -6.22 13.98 -9.21
C THR A 227 -6.62 14.97 -10.30
N LEU A 228 -7.90 15.05 -10.63
CA LEU A 228 -8.42 16.01 -11.62
C LEU A 228 -8.24 17.46 -11.16
N GLN A 229 -8.49 17.75 -9.88
CA GLN A 229 -8.31 19.09 -9.32
C GLN A 229 -6.83 19.49 -9.27
N ALA A 230 -5.93 18.56 -8.90
CA ALA A 230 -4.49 18.76 -9.02
C ALA A 230 -4.11 19.02 -10.49
N TRP A 231 -4.59 18.23 -11.44
CA TRP A 231 -4.36 18.48 -12.87
C TRP A 231 -4.79 19.89 -13.30
N ARG A 232 -5.96 20.35 -12.84
CA ARG A 232 -6.50 21.69 -13.15
C ARG A 232 -5.79 22.83 -12.41
N GLY A 233 -4.89 22.54 -11.47
CA GLY A 233 -4.20 23.57 -10.69
C GLY A 233 -5.09 24.28 -9.69
N VAL A 234 -6.12 23.59 -9.22
CA VAL A 234 -7.09 24.13 -8.26
C VAL A 234 -7.23 23.23 -7.03
N PRO A 235 -7.57 23.79 -5.85
CA PRO A 235 -7.69 22.99 -4.63
C PRO A 235 -8.84 21.98 -4.69
N SER A 236 -8.60 20.74 -4.24
CA SER A 236 -9.67 19.74 -4.15
C SER A 236 -10.54 19.82 -2.88
N HIS A 237 -10.18 20.65 -1.91
CA HIS A 237 -10.87 20.79 -0.62
C HIS A 237 -11.39 22.22 -0.46
N PHE A 238 -12.67 22.35 -0.10
CA PHE A 238 -13.36 23.63 0.13
C PHE A 238 -13.36 24.57 -1.09
N ASN A 239 -13.03 24.06 -2.28
CA ASN A 239 -13.07 24.86 -3.49
C ASN A 239 -14.51 24.95 -3.98
N THR A 240 -15.10 26.13 -3.77
CA THR A 240 -16.44 26.49 -4.22
C THR A 240 -16.39 27.74 -5.12
N SER A 241 -15.22 28.01 -5.71
CA SER A 241 -14.99 29.21 -6.53
C SER A 241 -15.80 29.21 -7.83
N THR A 242 -16.13 28.03 -8.36
CA THR A 242 -16.97 27.83 -9.53
C THR A 242 -18.03 26.75 -9.26
N MET A 243 -19.08 26.69 -10.09
CA MET A 243 -20.10 25.63 -10.00
C MET A 243 -19.50 24.24 -10.23
N GLU A 244 -18.52 24.12 -11.12
CA GLU A 244 -17.82 22.86 -11.39
C GLU A 244 -17.05 22.40 -10.15
N ASP A 245 -16.27 23.30 -9.53
CA ASP A 245 -15.47 22.97 -8.35
C ASP A 245 -16.35 22.64 -7.13
N ALA A 246 -17.44 23.39 -6.93
CA ALA A 246 -18.41 23.10 -5.90
C ALA A 246 -19.04 21.71 -6.09
N SER A 247 -19.40 21.35 -7.33
CA SER A 247 -19.98 20.04 -7.65
C SER A 247 -18.99 18.91 -7.38
N LEU A 248 -17.74 19.05 -7.85
CA LEU A 248 -16.67 18.08 -7.60
C LEU A 248 -16.37 17.93 -6.11
N TYR A 249 -16.36 19.05 -5.36
CA TYR A 249 -16.17 19.04 -3.91
C TYR A 249 -17.30 18.28 -3.20
N VAL A 250 -18.57 18.52 -3.55
CA VAL A 250 -19.73 17.82 -2.98
C VAL A 250 -19.70 16.32 -3.30
N VAL A 251 -19.44 15.94 -4.56
CA VAL A 251 -19.33 14.53 -4.95
C VAL A 251 -18.25 13.82 -4.15
N LYS A 252 -17.09 14.46 -3.98
CA LYS A 252 -16.00 13.93 -3.15
C LYS A 252 -16.43 13.75 -1.68
N LEU A 253 -17.15 14.72 -1.10
CA LEU A 253 -17.68 14.58 0.28
C LEU A 253 -18.66 13.42 0.42
N ILE A 254 -19.56 13.22 -0.55
CA ILE A 254 -20.49 12.09 -0.57
C ILE A 254 -19.72 10.77 -0.60
N SER A 255 -18.71 10.66 -1.48
CA SER A 255 -17.86 9.48 -1.57
C SER A 255 -17.17 9.15 -0.24
N VAL A 256 -16.54 10.13 0.41
CA VAL A 256 -15.91 9.92 1.72
C VAL A 256 -16.94 9.55 2.79
N GLY A 257 -18.15 10.13 2.73
CA GLY A 257 -19.27 9.76 3.61
C GLY A 257 -19.68 8.30 3.45
N ILE A 258 -19.78 7.80 2.22
CA ILE A 258 -20.07 6.39 1.92
C ILE A 258 -18.98 5.49 2.51
N LEU A 259 -17.70 5.83 2.29
CA LEU A 259 -16.58 5.08 2.86
C LEU A 259 -16.65 5.05 4.40
N GLY A 260 -16.97 6.19 5.03
CA GLY A 260 -17.18 6.30 6.47
C GLY A 260 -18.27 5.36 6.98
N VAL A 261 -19.41 5.28 6.29
CA VAL A 261 -20.50 4.34 6.62
C VAL A 261 -20.03 2.90 6.51
N VAL A 262 -19.31 2.53 5.44
CA VAL A 262 -18.77 1.17 5.28
C VAL A 262 -17.82 0.82 6.44
N CYS A 263 -16.91 1.73 6.80
CA CYS A 263 -15.98 1.53 7.90
C CYS A 263 -16.70 1.42 9.25
N PHE A 264 -17.76 2.20 9.47
CA PHE A 264 -18.58 2.12 10.67
C PHE A 264 -19.32 0.78 10.78
N LEU A 265 -19.92 0.29 9.68
CA LEU A 265 -20.58 -1.02 9.66
C LEU A 265 -19.58 -2.16 9.91
N ALA A 266 -18.38 -2.07 9.34
CA ALA A 266 -17.30 -3.01 9.61
C ALA A 266 -16.88 -2.98 11.09
N ALA A 267 -16.72 -1.78 11.67
CA ALA A 267 -16.44 -1.59 13.09
C ALA A 267 -17.50 -2.26 13.97
N LEU A 268 -18.77 -1.98 13.70
CA LEU A 268 -19.91 -2.52 14.44
C LEU A 268 -19.93 -4.05 14.37
N ALA A 269 -19.79 -4.63 13.17
CA ALA A 269 -19.80 -6.09 13.01
C ALA A 269 -18.68 -6.78 13.78
N VAL A 270 -17.46 -6.26 13.70
CA VAL A 270 -16.28 -6.79 14.41
C VAL A 270 -16.44 -6.71 15.94
N HIS A 271 -17.16 -5.72 16.46
CA HIS A 271 -17.46 -5.62 17.90
C HIS A 271 -18.59 -6.57 18.33
N VAL A 272 -19.65 -6.66 17.53
CA VAL A 272 -20.83 -7.48 17.88
C VAL A 272 -20.52 -8.97 17.77
N ARG A 273 -19.74 -9.39 16.78
CA ARG A 273 -19.32 -10.79 16.60
C ARG A 273 -17.84 -10.88 16.18
N PRO A 274 -16.91 -10.85 17.14
CA PRO A 274 -15.52 -11.16 16.86
C PRO A 274 -15.39 -12.65 16.50
N THR A 275 -15.02 -12.93 15.26
CA THR A 275 -14.94 -14.28 14.65
C THR A 275 -13.50 -14.66 14.28
N SER A 276 -12.54 -13.78 14.55
CA SER A 276 -11.11 -13.99 14.30
C SER A 276 -10.39 -14.51 15.54
N THR A 277 -9.08 -14.76 15.43
CA THR A 277 -8.22 -14.98 16.60
C THR A 277 -8.34 -13.81 17.59
N ALA A 278 -8.09 -14.05 18.88
CA ALA A 278 -8.18 -13.02 19.92
C ALA A 278 -7.30 -11.80 19.61
N THR A 279 -6.09 -12.02 19.10
CA THR A 279 -5.18 -10.95 18.65
C THR A 279 -5.80 -10.15 17.49
N LYS A 280 -6.21 -10.82 16.42
CA LYS A 280 -6.84 -10.14 15.27
C LYS A 280 -8.11 -9.39 15.64
N ALA A 281 -8.89 -9.92 16.58
CA ALA A 281 -10.09 -9.27 17.08
C ALA A 281 -9.74 -7.94 17.75
N VAL A 282 -8.75 -7.91 18.65
CA VAL A 282 -8.28 -6.68 19.32
C VAL A 282 -7.76 -5.65 18.31
N ALA A 283 -6.96 -6.06 17.31
CA ALA A 283 -6.47 -5.15 16.27
C ALA A 283 -7.61 -4.52 15.47
N LEU A 284 -8.54 -5.34 14.97
CA LEU A 284 -9.67 -4.86 14.17
C LEU A 284 -10.63 -4.01 15.01
N GLN A 285 -10.94 -4.40 16.24
CA GLN A 285 -11.84 -3.65 17.11
C GLN A 285 -11.31 -2.24 17.39
N HIS A 286 -10.11 -2.14 17.96
CA HIS A 286 -9.56 -0.82 18.30
C HIS A 286 -9.19 -0.01 17.07
N GLY A 287 -8.66 -0.66 16.01
CA GLY A 287 -8.36 0.00 14.74
C GLY A 287 -9.59 0.66 14.14
N PHE A 288 -10.67 -0.09 13.92
CA PHE A 288 -11.88 0.45 13.30
C PHE A 288 -12.63 1.45 14.18
N LEU A 289 -12.59 1.32 15.52
CA LEU A 289 -13.12 2.38 16.39
C LEU A 289 -12.35 3.68 16.22
N GLN A 290 -11.02 3.63 16.18
CA GLN A 290 -10.23 4.82 15.93
C GLN A 290 -10.46 5.37 14.53
N LEU A 291 -10.64 4.53 13.51
CA LEU A 291 -11.06 4.98 12.19
C LEU A 291 -12.40 5.73 12.24
N CYS A 292 -13.37 5.27 13.02
CA CYS A 292 -14.63 5.99 13.25
C CYS A 292 -14.40 7.35 13.93
N VAL A 293 -13.53 7.41 14.94
CA VAL A 293 -13.11 8.68 15.57
C VAL A 293 -12.48 9.62 14.54
N SER A 294 -11.60 9.10 13.68
CA SER A 294 -10.97 9.87 12.61
C SER A 294 -12.01 10.45 11.65
N VAL A 295 -13.04 9.69 11.27
CA VAL A 295 -14.17 10.16 10.44
C VAL A 295 -14.95 11.26 11.15
N MET A 296 -15.20 11.15 12.46
CA MET A 296 -15.87 12.21 13.23
C MET A 296 -15.04 13.49 13.28
N VAL A 297 -13.72 13.37 13.45
CA VAL A 297 -12.80 14.52 13.37
C VAL A 297 -12.84 15.13 11.97
N ALA A 298 -12.83 14.33 10.90
CA ALA A 298 -12.96 14.82 9.53
C ALA A 298 -14.27 15.55 9.26
N ALA A 299 -15.40 15.02 9.75
CA ALA A 299 -16.68 15.71 9.67
C ALA A 299 -16.63 17.07 10.39
N THR A 300 -15.99 17.12 11.55
CA THR A 300 -15.75 18.37 12.30
C THR A 300 -14.88 19.34 11.50
N GLN A 301 -13.83 18.86 10.82
CA GLN A 301 -13.01 19.67 9.90
C GLN A 301 -13.83 20.27 8.77
N VAL A 302 -14.74 19.49 8.17
CA VAL A 302 -15.62 19.98 7.11
C VAL A 302 -16.55 21.06 7.64
N MET A 303 -17.23 20.81 8.76
CA MET A 303 -18.13 21.79 9.36
C MET A 303 -17.38 23.08 9.73
N GLN A 304 -16.28 22.98 10.48
CA GLN A 304 -15.50 24.13 10.94
C GLN A 304 -14.78 24.84 9.80
N GLY A 305 -14.29 24.11 8.79
CA GLY A 305 -13.59 24.68 7.63
C GLY A 305 -14.47 25.56 6.75
N HIS A 306 -15.81 25.43 6.85
CA HIS A 306 -16.79 26.33 6.24
C HIS A 306 -17.14 27.54 7.12
N PHE A 307 -16.80 27.54 8.41
CA PHE A 307 -17.00 28.69 9.28
C PHE A 307 -15.78 29.62 9.26
N PHE A 308 -16.04 30.92 9.43
CA PHE A 308 -15.14 32.09 9.35
C PHE A 308 -13.62 31.84 9.36
N LYS A 309 -12.94 32.43 8.36
CA LYS A 309 -11.49 32.66 8.36
C LYS A 309 -11.21 34.15 8.53
N GLU A 310 -10.36 34.51 9.48
CA GLU A 310 -9.45 35.62 9.25
C GLU A 310 -8.42 35.18 8.22
N SER A 311 -8.24 35.96 7.15
CA SER A 311 -7.15 35.74 6.20
C SER A 311 -5.83 36.11 6.87
N LEU A 312 -5.14 35.13 7.44
CA LEU A 312 -3.76 35.33 7.88
C LEU A 312 -2.87 35.55 6.64
N PRO A 313 -2.04 36.62 6.59
CA PRO A 313 -1.23 36.95 5.42
C PRO A 313 -0.21 35.87 5.02
N ASN A 314 0.21 35.03 5.98
CA ASN A 314 1.14 33.92 5.78
C ASN A 314 0.61 32.68 6.50
N GLU A 315 0.79 31.49 5.92
CA GLU A 315 0.62 30.23 6.67
C GLU A 315 1.75 30.16 7.72
N ASP A 316 1.39 30.08 9.01
CA ASP A 316 2.37 30.10 10.10
C ASP A 316 3.37 28.93 10.00
N ALA A 317 4.61 29.12 10.50
CA ALA A 317 5.66 28.10 10.50
C ALA A 317 5.23 26.77 11.16
N LEU A 318 4.30 26.83 12.11
CA LEU A 318 3.70 25.66 12.75
C LEU A 318 2.81 24.86 11.80
N CYS A 319 2.05 25.54 10.93
CA CYS A 319 1.23 24.90 9.89
C CYS A 319 2.12 24.19 8.86
N HIS A 320 3.21 24.83 8.45
CA HIS A 320 4.23 24.19 7.62
C HIS A 320 4.79 22.95 8.32
N TRP A 321 5.23 23.04 9.57
CA TRP A 321 5.79 21.89 10.29
C TRP A 321 4.79 20.73 10.45
N ALA A 322 3.57 21.01 10.92
CA ALA A 322 2.53 20.00 11.18
C ALA A 322 2.04 19.30 9.91
N THR A 323 2.29 19.90 8.74
CA THR A 323 2.01 19.30 7.44
C THR A 323 3.23 18.58 6.83
N GLY A 324 4.41 18.71 7.44
CA GLY A 324 5.67 18.13 6.97
C GLY A 324 6.48 19.05 6.05
N GLY A 325 6.41 20.36 6.26
CA GLY A 325 7.04 21.40 5.42
C GLY A 325 6.20 21.84 4.21
N VAL A 326 4.92 21.48 4.16
CA VAL A 326 4.08 21.63 2.97
C VAL A 326 3.52 23.05 2.89
N SER A 327 4.19 23.92 2.14
CA SER A 327 3.64 25.21 1.75
C SER A 327 2.28 25.02 1.08
N GLY A 328 1.22 25.67 1.56
CA GLY A 328 -0.11 25.67 0.94
C GLY A 328 -1.05 24.54 1.34
N SER A 329 -0.66 23.60 2.21
CA SER A 329 -1.62 22.65 2.77
C SER A 329 -2.53 23.41 3.74
N PRO A 330 -3.86 23.51 3.50
CA PRO A 330 -4.73 24.22 4.43
C PRO A 330 -4.64 23.55 5.80
N CYS A 331 -3.95 24.18 6.74
CA CYS A 331 -4.11 23.87 8.15
C CYS A 331 -5.42 24.49 8.55
N TYR A 332 -6.38 23.65 8.91
CA TYR A 332 -7.58 24.12 9.54
C TYR A 332 -7.21 24.37 10.99
N GLU A 333 -7.06 25.64 11.32
CA GLU A 333 -6.77 26.04 12.68
C GLU A 333 -8.08 26.12 13.46
N VAL A 334 -8.14 25.36 14.54
CA VAL A 334 -9.18 25.54 15.53
C VAL A 334 -8.69 26.60 16.50
N ARG A 335 -9.47 27.68 16.68
CA ARG A 335 -9.14 28.85 17.53
C ARG A 335 -7.82 29.56 17.11
N GLY A 336 -7.49 29.54 15.82
CA GLY A 336 -6.36 30.29 15.25
C GLY A 336 -4.97 29.80 15.65
N ARG A 337 -4.84 28.56 16.17
CA ARG A 337 -3.55 27.98 16.61
C ARG A 337 -3.43 26.47 16.46
N ALA A 338 -4.53 25.71 16.66
CA ALA A 338 -4.43 24.25 16.72
C ALA A 338 -4.68 23.57 15.37
N VAL A 339 -3.77 22.69 14.95
CA VAL A 339 -3.86 21.98 13.67
C VAL A 339 -4.69 20.69 13.80
N ILE A 340 -5.97 20.75 13.45
CA ILE A 340 -6.90 19.59 13.50
C ILE A 340 -6.48 18.42 12.61
N LYS A 341 -5.60 18.65 11.62
CA LYS A 341 -5.13 17.62 10.69
C LYS A 341 -4.41 16.49 11.42
N LEU A 342 -3.65 16.79 12.47
CA LEU A 342 -2.96 15.76 13.25
C LEU A 342 -3.95 14.88 14.05
N ALA A 343 -4.95 15.51 14.68
CA ALA A 343 -6.00 14.81 15.41
C ALA A 343 -6.87 13.91 14.51
N HIS A 344 -6.90 14.17 13.20
CA HIS A 344 -7.51 13.29 12.21
C HIS A 344 -6.56 12.18 11.74
N PHE A 345 -5.33 12.55 11.38
CA PHE A 345 -4.31 11.64 10.83
C PHE A 345 -4.00 10.48 11.77
N LEU A 346 -3.79 10.76 13.05
CA LEU A 346 -3.34 9.73 13.98
C LEU A 346 -4.35 8.56 14.10
N PRO A 347 -5.63 8.80 14.47
CA PRO A 347 -6.61 7.71 14.55
C PRO A 347 -6.94 7.05 13.20
N LEU A 348 -6.67 7.73 12.07
CA LEU A 348 -6.86 7.17 10.72
C LEU A 348 -5.97 5.94 10.49
N HIS A 349 -4.71 6.00 10.94
CA HIS A 349 -3.68 4.99 10.64
C HIS A 349 -3.55 3.89 11.69
N VAL A 350 -4.28 3.95 12.80
CA VAL A 350 -4.12 2.97 13.90
C VAL A 350 -4.50 1.55 13.47
N THR A 351 -5.50 1.39 12.61
CA THR A 351 -5.87 0.07 12.09
C THR A 351 -4.70 -0.63 11.40
N GLU A 352 -3.93 0.12 10.61
CA GLU A 352 -2.79 -0.38 9.84
C GLU A 352 -1.65 -0.79 10.78
N VAL A 353 -1.35 0.06 11.77
CA VAL A 353 -0.32 -0.20 12.80
C VAL A 353 -0.65 -1.47 13.58
N LEU A 354 -1.90 -1.61 14.04
CA LEU A 354 -2.31 -2.75 14.86
C LEU A 354 -2.38 -4.06 14.05
N LEU A 355 -2.85 -4.01 12.80
CA LEU A 355 -2.84 -5.19 11.92
C LEU A 355 -1.43 -5.63 11.55
N MET A 356 -0.50 -4.69 11.35
CA MET A 356 0.90 -5.03 11.11
C MET A 356 1.53 -5.70 12.33
N LEU A 357 1.28 -5.17 13.53
CA LEU A 357 1.74 -5.81 14.78
C LEU A 357 1.10 -7.19 14.96
N GLU A 358 -0.19 -7.34 14.66
CA GLU A 358 -0.87 -8.64 14.73
C GLU A 358 -0.26 -9.66 13.79
N TRP A 359 0.03 -9.28 12.55
CA TRP A 359 0.71 -10.13 11.59
C TRP A 359 2.09 -10.57 12.11
N MET A 360 2.89 -9.65 12.66
CA MET A 360 4.17 -9.98 13.29
C MET A 360 4.03 -10.92 14.48
N LEU A 361 2.99 -10.77 15.30
CA LEU A 361 2.71 -11.67 16.41
C LEU A 361 2.20 -13.04 15.95
N SER A 362 1.56 -13.12 14.78
CA SER A 362 1.03 -14.37 14.23
C SER A 362 2.14 -15.33 13.79
N ILE A 363 3.29 -14.81 13.37
CA ILE A 363 4.46 -15.61 12.95
C ILE A 363 5.35 -16.04 14.12
N VAL A 364 5.18 -15.46 15.30
CA VAL A 364 5.87 -15.91 16.52
C VAL A 364 5.36 -17.30 16.93
N PRO A 365 6.22 -18.29 17.23
CA PRO A 365 5.78 -19.61 17.67
C PRO A 365 4.91 -19.56 18.94
N GLN A 366 4.06 -20.58 19.13
CA GLN A 366 3.18 -20.76 20.30
C GLN A 366 3.94 -21.21 21.57
N ALA A 367 5.27 -21.06 21.61
CA ALA A 367 6.07 -21.36 22.78
C ALA A 367 5.53 -20.62 24.02
N PRO A 368 5.81 -21.07 25.25
CA PRO A 368 5.40 -20.37 26.46
C PRO A 368 6.11 -19.01 26.52
N VAL A 369 5.49 -18.00 25.92
CA VAL A 369 5.93 -16.62 25.95
C VAL A 369 5.50 -16.03 27.30
N ALA A 370 6.41 -15.33 27.97
CA ALA A 370 6.15 -14.73 29.29
C ALA A 370 4.96 -13.75 29.31
N ILE A 371 4.61 -13.16 28.16
CA ILE A 371 3.51 -12.22 27.98
C ILE A 371 2.57 -12.75 26.89
N PRO A 372 1.27 -12.91 27.15
CA PRO A 372 0.29 -13.26 26.12
C PRO A 372 0.29 -12.24 24.98
N LYS A 373 0.35 -12.70 23.72
CA LYS A 373 0.37 -11.84 22.52
C LYS A 373 -0.78 -10.84 22.47
N GLU A 374 -1.95 -11.24 22.95
CA GLU A 374 -3.13 -10.37 23.07
C GLU A 374 -2.89 -9.17 23.99
N ASN A 375 -2.15 -9.34 25.08
CA ASN A 375 -1.83 -8.25 26.01
C ASN A 375 -0.85 -7.25 25.40
N VAL A 376 0.12 -7.73 24.61
CA VAL A 376 1.03 -6.88 23.84
C VAL A 376 0.24 -6.00 22.87
N LEU A 377 -0.73 -6.59 22.18
CA LEU A 377 -1.56 -5.88 21.22
C LEU A 377 -2.54 -4.90 21.89
N ARG A 378 -3.12 -5.25 23.05
CA ARG A 378 -3.92 -4.33 23.87
C ARG A 378 -3.11 -3.15 24.38
N LEU A 379 -1.85 -3.38 24.79
CA LEU A 379 -0.94 -2.31 25.18
C LEU A 379 -0.69 -1.36 24.00
N ALA A 380 -0.40 -1.89 22.82
CA ALA A 380 -0.23 -1.09 21.60
C ALA A 380 -1.49 -0.27 21.29
N ALA A 381 -2.67 -0.90 21.34
CA ALA A 381 -3.95 -0.22 21.14
C ALA A 381 -4.19 0.90 22.18
N GLY A 382 -3.86 0.66 23.45
CA GLY A 382 -3.93 1.66 24.53
C GLY A 382 -3.02 2.86 24.27
N CYS A 383 -1.78 2.61 23.82
CA CYS A 383 -0.85 3.68 23.42
C CYS A 383 -1.43 4.51 22.27
N CYS A 384 -1.96 3.85 21.24
CA CYS A 384 -2.63 4.53 20.13
C CYS A 384 -3.82 5.39 20.59
N TRP A 385 -4.66 4.88 21.49
CA TRP A 385 -5.79 5.64 22.05
C TRP A 385 -5.32 6.87 22.81
N LEU A 386 -4.31 6.72 23.67
CA LEU A 386 -3.75 7.84 24.42
C LEU A 386 -3.23 8.92 23.49
N MET A 387 -2.47 8.55 22.46
CA MET A 387 -1.98 9.51 21.46
C MET A 387 -3.12 10.21 20.72
N SER A 388 -4.15 9.47 20.27
CA SER A 388 -5.31 10.02 19.56
C SER A 388 -6.12 10.99 20.42
N LEU A 389 -6.36 10.63 21.69
CA LEU A 389 -7.07 11.46 22.65
C LEU A 389 -6.27 12.71 23.00
N LEU A 390 -4.95 12.61 23.18
CA LEU A 390 -4.08 13.77 23.40
C LEU A 390 -4.11 14.74 22.20
N GLY A 391 -4.04 14.21 20.98
CA GLY A 391 -4.14 15.02 19.76
C GLY A 391 -5.48 15.75 19.66
N ILE A 392 -6.59 15.06 19.91
CA ILE A 392 -7.94 15.67 19.95
C ILE A 392 -8.02 16.72 21.06
N PHE A 393 -7.50 16.42 22.25
CA PHE A 393 -7.52 17.31 23.41
C PHE A 393 -6.76 18.62 23.15
N GLN A 394 -5.56 18.55 22.56
CA GLN A 394 -4.79 19.74 22.14
C GLN A 394 -5.60 20.61 21.16
N VAL A 395 -6.26 19.97 20.18
CA VAL A 395 -7.10 20.66 19.20
C VAL A 395 -8.30 21.34 19.86
N LEU A 396 -8.96 20.67 20.80
CA LEU A 396 -10.09 21.23 21.54
C LEU A 396 -9.70 22.42 22.42
N ARG A 397 -8.47 22.43 22.95
CA ARG A 397 -7.94 23.57 23.70
C ARG A 397 -7.58 24.75 22.80
N GLY A 398 -7.29 24.51 21.52
CA GLY A 398 -6.72 25.53 20.64
C GLY A 398 -5.23 25.76 20.93
N GLU A 399 -4.55 24.76 21.49
CA GLU A 399 -3.12 24.83 21.76
C GLU A 399 -2.32 24.45 20.51
N PRO A 400 -1.20 25.14 20.23
CA PRO A 400 -0.31 24.76 19.15
C PRO A 400 0.31 23.40 19.43
N LEU A 401 0.78 22.73 18.37
CA LEU A 401 1.56 21.51 18.53
C LEU A 401 2.83 21.80 19.34
N ILE A 402 3.06 21.01 20.39
CA ILE A 402 4.25 21.14 21.22
C ILE A 402 5.40 20.41 20.52
N LEU A 403 6.45 21.14 20.14
CA LEU A 403 7.54 20.65 19.29
C LEU A 403 8.91 20.85 19.90
N GLY A 404 9.87 20.05 19.43
CA GLY A 404 11.26 20.13 19.86
C GLY A 404 11.43 19.81 21.35
N VAL A 405 12.40 20.45 22.00
CA VAL A 405 12.71 20.21 23.43
C VAL A 405 11.55 20.64 24.35
N GLU A 406 10.68 21.56 23.90
CA GLU A 406 9.54 22.07 24.67
C GLU A 406 8.52 20.97 25.01
N ILE A 407 8.49 19.89 24.22
CA ILE A 407 7.64 18.72 24.46
C ILE A 407 7.94 18.04 25.81
N LEU A 408 9.19 18.14 26.28
CA LEU A 408 9.62 17.52 27.54
C LEU A 408 9.18 18.33 28.77
N ARG A 409 8.75 19.58 28.58
CA ARG A 409 8.28 20.46 29.66
C ARG A 409 6.79 20.34 29.96
N HIS A 410 6.05 19.67 29.07
CA HIS A 410 4.61 19.53 29.15
C HIS A 410 4.24 18.07 29.41
N TRP A 411 3.28 17.83 30.30
CA TRP A 411 2.86 16.46 30.62
C TRP A 411 2.22 15.76 29.41
N GLU A 412 1.54 16.52 28.55
CA GLU A 412 0.98 16.02 27.28
C GLU A 412 2.07 15.49 26.36
N GLY A 413 3.20 16.20 26.29
CA GLY A 413 4.34 15.83 25.48
C GLY A 413 5.10 14.62 26.01
N LEU A 414 5.29 14.54 27.34
CA LEU A 414 5.81 13.34 28.00
C LEU A 414 4.89 12.14 27.78
N ALA A 415 3.57 12.30 27.88
CA ALA A 415 2.60 11.24 27.61
C ALA A 415 2.64 10.76 26.15
N LEU A 416 2.81 11.69 25.19
CA LEU A 416 2.98 11.35 23.78
C LEU A 416 4.26 10.53 23.52
N ILE A 417 5.41 11.00 24.03
CA ILE A 417 6.70 10.30 23.86
C ILE A 417 6.67 8.93 24.51
N THR A 418 6.17 8.83 25.74
CA THR A 418 6.07 7.55 26.45
C THR A 418 5.15 6.57 25.73
N SER A 419 4.02 7.04 25.18
CA SER A 419 3.13 6.22 24.35
C SER A 419 3.81 5.72 23.07
N MET A 420 4.54 6.60 22.37
CA MET A 420 5.29 6.22 21.16
C MET A 420 6.40 5.21 21.47
N ALA A 421 7.14 5.42 22.55
CA ALA A 421 8.19 4.51 23.00
C ALA A 421 7.60 3.15 23.39
N ALA A 422 6.51 3.13 24.17
CA ALA A 422 5.82 1.90 24.55
C ALA A 422 5.28 1.14 23.33
N LEU A 423 4.69 1.84 22.37
CA LEU A 423 4.26 1.26 21.10
C LEU A 423 5.45 0.66 20.33
N ALA A 424 6.55 1.40 20.15
CA ALA A 424 7.74 0.88 19.48
C ALA A 424 8.32 -0.36 20.18
N MET A 425 8.29 -0.39 21.53
CA MET A 425 8.73 -1.55 22.30
C MET A 425 7.88 -2.79 22.05
N THR A 426 6.58 -2.67 21.73
CA THR A 426 5.75 -3.83 21.36
C THR A 426 6.21 -4.47 20.04
N PHE A 427 6.60 -3.67 19.06
CA PHE A 427 7.18 -4.15 17.80
C PHE A 427 8.55 -4.78 18.01
N PHE A 428 9.41 -4.11 18.78
CA PHE A 428 10.74 -4.62 19.10
C PHE A 428 10.66 -5.96 19.85
N TRP A 429 9.75 -6.05 20.81
CA TRP A 429 9.49 -7.30 21.53
C TRP A 429 9.05 -8.44 20.59
N ALA A 430 8.18 -8.16 19.62
CA ALA A 430 7.75 -9.15 18.63
C ALA A 430 8.91 -9.62 17.73
N LEU A 431 9.80 -8.70 17.34
CA LEU A 431 11.00 -9.00 16.54
C LEU A 431 12.04 -9.85 17.28
N LEU A 432 12.14 -9.70 18.60
CA LEU A 432 13.12 -10.43 19.42
C LEU A 432 12.69 -11.85 19.79
N GLN A 433 11.48 -12.30 19.41
CA GLN A 433 11.02 -13.63 19.82
C GLN A 433 11.79 -14.75 19.09
N PRO A 434 12.27 -15.78 19.82
CA PRO A 434 12.94 -16.93 19.23
C PRO A 434 11.94 -17.73 18.36
N GLY A 435 12.12 -17.63 17.05
CA GLY A 435 11.21 -18.22 16.07
C GLY A 435 11.31 -17.56 14.68
N LEU A 436 11.77 -16.31 14.62
CA LEU A 436 12.12 -15.65 13.35
C LEU A 436 13.49 -16.12 12.79
N CYS A 437 14.41 -16.60 13.64
CA CYS A 437 15.78 -16.93 13.23
C CYS A 437 16.07 -18.42 13.03
N CYS A 438 15.32 -19.33 13.64
CA CYS A 438 15.59 -20.77 13.56
C CYS A 438 14.27 -21.56 13.69
N SER A 439 13.71 -22.04 12.57
CA SER A 439 12.89 -23.25 12.61
C SER A 439 13.78 -24.39 12.14
N GLU A 440 14.44 -25.06 13.07
CA GLU A 440 15.03 -26.37 12.79
C GLU A 440 13.90 -27.33 12.39
N GLN A 441 14.05 -27.92 11.22
CA GLN A 441 13.18 -28.96 10.68
C GLN A 441 13.22 -30.20 11.58
N GLU A 442 12.32 -30.26 12.55
CA GLU A 442 11.81 -31.53 13.04
C GLU A 442 10.74 -32.03 12.04
N SER A 443 11.17 -32.86 11.07
CA SER A 443 10.45 -34.07 10.65
C SER A 443 11.13 -34.72 9.44
N SER A 444 12.17 -35.50 9.77
CA SER A 444 12.27 -36.88 9.33
C SER A 444 10.89 -37.58 9.40
N GLY A 445 10.17 -37.57 8.29
CA GLY A 445 8.82 -38.11 8.22
C GLY A 445 8.37 -38.47 6.82
N LEU A 446 9.30 -38.84 5.92
CA LEU A 446 8.94 -39.55 4.69
C LEU A 446 8.43 -40.94 5.08
N ARG A 447 7.13 -41.02 5.36
CA ARG A 447 6.37 -42.27 5.24
C ARG A 447 6.55 -42.76 3.82
N SER A 448 7.07 -43.98 3.72
CA SER A 448 7.03 -44.83 2.55
C SER A 448 5.65 -44.79 1.89
N LEU A 449 5.62 -44.37 0.63
CA LEU A 449 4.49 -44.58 -0.26
C LEU A 449 4.24 -46.10 -0.39
N PRO A 450 3.00 -46.59 -0.24
CA PRO A 450 2.69 -47.97 -0.52
C PRO A 450 2.86 -48.23 -2.03
N HIS A 451 3.64 -49.27 -2.35
CA HIS A 451 3.73 -49.87 -3.68
C HIS A 451 2.33 -50.04 -4.29
N ALA A 452 2.09 -49.40 -5.43
CA ALA A 452 0.97 -49.72 -6.30
C ALA A 452 1.11 -51.17 -6.78
N LYS A 453 0.18 -52.03 -6.39
CA LYS A 453 0.00 -53.35 -6.99
C LYS A 453 -0.49 -53.16 -8.42
N GLU A 454 0.29 -53.63 -9.38
CA GLU A 454 -0.18 -54.01 -10.70
C GLU A 454 -1.31 -55.03 -10.54
N ASN A 455 -2.52 -54.67 -10.98
CA ASN A 455 -3.56 -55.64 -11.29
C ASN A 455 -3.73 -55.67 -12.80
N GLY A 456 -3.01 -56.59 -13.43
CA GLY A 456 -3.40 -57.14 -14.72
C GLY A 456 -4.62 -58.05 -14.51
N SER A 457 -5.71 -57.77 -15.22
CA SER A 457 -6.72 -58.77 -15.54
C SER A 457 -7.30 -58.45 -16.91
N SER A 458 -6.75 -59.13 -17.89
CA SER A 458 -7.44 -59.51 -19.12
C SER A 458 -8.79 -60.16 -18.80
N ARG A 459 -9.85 -59.72 -19.49
CA ARG A 459 -11.04 -60.54 -19.81
C ARG A 459 -11.76 -59.96 -21.02
N VAL A 460 -11.53 -60.62 -22.16
CA VAL A 460 -12.52 -61.07 -23.15
C VAL A 460 -13.74 -60.15 -23.37
N LEU A 461 -13.72 -59.38 -24.46
CA LEU A 461 -14.46 -59.64 -25.71
C LEU A 461 -13.88 -58.80 -26.85
#